data_AF-A0A519M1F6-F1
#
_entry.id   AF-A0A519M1F6-F1
#
_cell.length_a   1.000
_cell.length_b   1.000
_cell.length_c   1.000
_cell.angle_alpha   90.00
_cell.angle_beta   90.00
_cell.angle_gamma   90.00
#
_symmetry.space_group_name_H-M   'P 1'
#
loop_
_entity.id
_entity.type
_entity.pdbx_description
1 polymer ?
#
loop_
_entity_poly.entity_id
_entity_poly.type
_entity_poly.pdbx_seq_one_letter_code
_entity_poly.pdbx_strand_id
1 'polypeptide(L)' 'MITLNINKKNYNVDADPDMPLLWVLRDVIGLIGTKYGCGVAQCGACTIHVDGQAMRSCVTKASFAQGKKV' A
#
# COMPACT_ATOMS: atom_id res chain seq x y z
N MET A 1 7.33 8.17 -10.48
CA MET A 1 6.24 7.35 -11.08
C MET A 1 6.50 5.85 -10.97
N ILE A 2 5.60 5.13 -10.29
CA ILE A 2 5.53 3.67 -10.20
C ILE A 2 4.12 3.22 -10.63
N THR A 3 4.00 2.09 -11.31
CA THR A 3 2.70 1.47 -11.62
C THR A 3 2.39 0.38 -10.59
N LEU A 4 1.25 0.50 -9.90
CA LEU A 4 0.77 -0.48 -8.91
C LEU A 4 -0.55 -1.11 -9.36
N ASN A 5 -0.70 -2.42 -9.18
CA ASN A 5 -1.97 -3.11 -9.39
C ASN A 5 -2.72 -3.20 -8.05
N ILE A 6 -3.73 -2.35 -7.86
CA ILE A 6 -4.55 -2.31 -6.65
C ILE A 6 -5.98 -2.72 -6.99
N ASN A 7 -6.53 -3.73 -6.33
CA ASN A 7 -7.89 -4.23 -6.58
C ASN A 7 -8.15 -4.52 -8.07
N LYS A 8 -7.19 -5.15 -8.75
CA LYS A 8 -7.22 -5.48 -10.20
C LYS A 8 -7.16 -4.27 -11.15
N LYS A 9 -6.95 -3.06 -10.65
CA LYS A 9 -6.79 -1.83 -11.45
C LYS A 9 -5.36 -1.31 -11.35
N ASN A 10 -4.79 -0.91 -12.49
CA ASN A 10 -3.47 -0.28 -12.51
C ASN A 10 -3.58 1.20 -12.17
N TYR A 11 -2.73 1.67 -11.26
CA TYR A 11 -2.57 3.07 -10.88
C TYR A 11 -1.15 3.50 -11.19
N ASN A 12 -0.99 4.58 -11.95
CA ASN A 12 0.28 5.28 -12.08
C ASN A 12 0.35 6.30 -10.97
N VAL A 13 1.22 6.04 -10.00
CA VAL A 13 1.39 6.88 -8.81
C VAL A 13 2.71 7.60 -8.87
N ASP A 14 2.68 8.90 -8.59
CA ASP A 14 3.89 9.67 -8.36
C ASP A 14 4.15 9.73 -6.85
N ALA A 15 4.88 8.72 -6.37
CA ALA A 15 5.23 8.56 -4.97
C ALA A 15 6.69 8.10 -4.89
N ASP A 16 7.33 8.42 -3.77
CA ASP A 16 8.66 7.93 -3.45
C ASP A 16 8.62 6.37 -3.34
N PRO A 17 9.57 5.64 -3.97
CA PRO A 17 9.65 4.17 -3.87
C PRO A 17 9.72 3.64 -2.43
N ASP A 18 10.24 4.42 -1.48
CA ASP A 18 10.34 4.09 -0.07
C ASP A 18 9.10 4.52 0.75
N MET A 19 8.17 5.25 0.13
CA MET A 19 6.91 5.64 0.78
C MET A 19 6.13 4.38 1.20
N PRO A 20 5.65 4.31 2.45
CA PRO A 20 4.77 3.23 2.88
C PRO A 20 3.50 3.15 2.03
N LEU A 21 3.10 1.94 1.64
CA LEU A 21 1.90 1.68 0.84
C LEU A 21 0.63 2.25 1.47
N LEU A 22 0.58 2.32 2.80
CA LEU A 22 -0.55 2.95 3.50
C LEU A 22 -0.81 4.36 2.98
N TRP A 23 0.23 5.16 2.80
CA TRP A 23 0.11 6.56 2.36
C TRP A 23 -0.13 6.66 0.86
N VAL A 24 0.47 5.77 0.07
CA VAL A 24 0.16 5.68 -1.36
C VAL A 24 -1.33 5.38 -1.58
N LEU A 25 -1.88 4.40 -0.87
CA LEU A 25 -3.29 4.04 -0.98
C LEU A 25 -4.21 5.19 -0.56
N ARG A 26 -3.93 5.82 0.57
CA ARG A 26 -4.83 6.82 1.16
C ARG A 26 -4.70 8.20 0.53
N ASP A 27 -3.48 8.70 0.41
CA ASP A 27 -3.21 10.11 0.14
C ASP A 27 -2.93 10.35 -1.35
N VAL A 28 -2.35 9.37 -2.03
CA VAL A 28 -2.05 9.48 -3.48
C VAL A 28 -3.21 8.94 -4.33
N ILE A 29 -3.75 7.76 -3.98
CA ILE A 29 -4.81 7.10 -4.76
C ILE A 29 -6.23 7.42 -4.23
N GLY A 30 -6.37 7.80 -2.96
CA GLY A 30 -7.67 8.13 -2.35
C GLY A 30 -8.47 6.93 -1.80
N LEU A 31 -7.86 5.76 -1.68
CA LEU A 31 -8.46 4.55 -1.10
C LEU A 31 -8.31 4.56 0.43
N ILE A 32 -9.23 5.26 1.09
CA ILE A 32 -9.19 5.51 2.54
C ILE A 32 -9.73 4.36 3.43
N GLY A 33 -10.04 3.20 2.84
CA GLY A 33 -10.54 2.02 3.55
C GLY A 33 -9.52 1.45 4.53
N THR A 34 -8.27 1.28 4.09
CA THR A 34 -7.14 0.86 4.93
C THR A 34 -6.82 1.96 5.95
N LYS A 35 -6.70 1.60 7.23
CA LYS A 35 -6.61 2.58 8.32
C LYS A 35 -5.20 2.71 8.87
N TYR A 36 -4.84 3.94 9.24
CA TYR A 36 -3.69 4.20 10.10
C TYR A 36 -4.08 3.94 11.56
N GLY A 37 -3.17 3.34 12.33
CA GLY A 37 -3.39 3.06 13.75
C GLY A 37 -2.13 3.29 14.58
N CYS A 38 -1.07 2.50 14.35
CA CYS A 38 0.18 2.62 15.12
C CYS A 38 1.43 2.99 14.30
N GLY A 39 1.43 2.79 12.98
CA GLY A 39 2.61 3.04 12.13
C GLY A 39 3.77 2.04 12.28
N VAL A 40 3.73 1.15 13.26
CA VAL A 40 4.85 0.25 13.64
C VAL A 40 4.47 -1.23 13.56
N ALA A 41 3.55 -1.59 12.68
CA ALA A 41 3.11 -2.97 12.41
C ALA A 41 2.47 -3.76 13.58
N GLN A 42 2.15 -3.12 14.71
CA GLN A 42 1.59 -3.80 15.89
C GLN A 42 0.07 -3.99 15.86
N CYS A 43 -0.71 -2.98 15.45
CA CYS A 43 -2.17 -3.00 15.63
C CYS A 43 -2.96 -3.73 14.52
N GLY A 44 -2.35 -3.94 13.35
CA GLY A 44 -3.02 -4.56 12.21
C GLY A 44 -4.13 -3.76 11.50
N ALA A 45 -4.41 -2.51 11.90
CA ALA A 45 -5.40 -1.66 11.23
C ALA A 45 -5.12 -1.41 9.74
N CYS A 46 -3.85 -1.51 9.34
CA CYS A 46 -3.37 -1.22 7.99
C CYS A 46 -3.20 -2.48 7.12
N THR A 47 -3.86 -3.59 7.46
CA THR A 47 -3.71 -4.86 6.72
C THR A 47 -4.17 -4.72 5.29
N ILE A 48 -3.34 -5.20 4.37
CA ILE A 48 -3.65 -5.39 2.95
C ILE A 48 -3.22 -6.81 2.55
N HIS A 49 -3.69 -7.29 1.41
CA HIS A 49 -3.17 -8.51 0.81
C HIS A 49 -2.21 -8.15 -0.30
N VAL A 50 -1.06 -8.81 -0.39
CA VAL A 50 -0.13 -8.69 -1.51
C VAL A 50 0.10 -10.09 -2.05
N ASP A 51 -0.33 -10.34 -3.28
CA ASP A 51 -0.38 -11.67 -3.90
C ASP A 51 -1.06 -12.72 -3.00
N GLY A 52 -2.12 -12.29 -2.31
CA GLY A 52 -2.89 -13.13 -1.38
C GLY A 52 -2.31 -13.25 0.04
N GLN A 53 -1.12 -12.71 0.31
CA GLN A 53 -0.52 -12.73 1.65
C GLN A 53 -0.86 -11.48 2.45
N ALA A 54 -1.31 -11.64 3.69
CA ALA A 54 -1.61 -10.51 4.57
C ALA A 54 -0.33 -9.79 5.02
N MET A 55 -0.25 -8.48 4.76
CA MET A 55 0.90 -7.64 5.10
C MET A 55 0.48 -6.31 5.72
N ARG A 56 1.41 -5.66 6.43
CA ARG A 56 1.20 -4.36 7.08
C ARG A 56 1.63 -3.22 6.16
N SER A 57 0.67 -2.58 5.49
CA SER A 57 0.94 -1.48 4.55
C SER A 57 1.68 -0.28 5.16
N CYS A 58 1.63 -0.10 6.49
CA CYS A 58 2.34 1.00 7.17
C CYS A 58 3.87 0.87 7.17
N VAL A 59 4.41 -0.33 6.91
CA VAL A 59 5.87 -0.58 6.83
C VAL A 59 6.29 -1.20 5.50
N THR A 60 5.34 -1.68 4.68
CA THR A 60 5.61 -2.14 3.33
C THR A 60 5.80 -0.95 2.39
N LYS A 61 6.97 -0.86 1.75
CA LYS A 61 7.31 0.19 0.79
C LYS A 61 6.54 0.06 -0.53
N ALA A 62 6.31 1.16 -1.22
CA ALA A 62 5.67 1.20 -2.54
C ALA A 62 6.41 0.36 -3.58
N SER A 63 7.74 0.44 -3.58
CA SER A 63 8.64 -0.35 -4.45
C SER A 63 8.40 -1.86 -4.33
N PHE A 64 8.09 -2.36 -3.14
CA PHE A 64 7.86 -3.79 -2.93
C PHE A 64 6.59 -4.31 -3.63
N ALA A 65 5.58 -3.46 -3.81
CA ALA A 65 4.32 -3.82 -4.47
C ALA A 65 4.38 -3.71 -5.99
N GLN A 66 5.48 -3.23 -6.57
CA GLN A 66 5.62 -3.16 -8.02
C GLN A 66 5.56 -4.57 -8.62
N GLY A 67 4.69 -4.76 -9.61
CA GLY A 67 4.47 -6.07 -10.24
C GLY A 67 3.62 -7.06 -9.43
N LYS A 68 3.15 -6.69 -8.24
CA LYS A 68 2.32 -7.53 -7.36
C LYS A 68 0.86 -7.10 -7.40
N LYS A 69 -0.04 -8.02 -7.03
CA LYS A 69 -1.47 -7.74 -6.85
C LYS A 69 -1.73 -7.33 -5.41
N VAL A 70 -2.14 -6.08 -5.20
CA VAL A 70 -2.54 -5.54 -3.90
C VAL A 70 -4.06 -5.44 -3.79
#